data_AF-A0AB74J3Y5-F1
#
_entry.id   AF-A0AB74J3Y5-F1
#
_cell.length_a   1.000
_cell.length_b   1.000
_cell.length_c   1.000
_cell.angle_alpha   90.00
_cell.angle_beta   90.00
_cell.angle_gamma   90.00
#
_symmetry.space_group_name_H-M   'P 1'
#
loop_
_entity.id
_entity.type
_entity.pdbx_description
1 polymer ?
#
loop_
_entity_poly.entity_id
_entity_poly.type
_entity_poly.pdbx_seq_one_letter_code
_entity_poly.pdbx_strand_id
1 'polypeptide(L)'
;MTSNESAYQPTKSLWRVTPENPVRYHDRLDYERCAALHNELLELGWTGSGRSLDDLETDTWFEIWGQEAEDCRVLLSNDLIAFLERAQIPKTDDEYSLFFYVYGFAPPKRLWDTFHWRFDEPEKYRYLTLLLANLGPSHPDGLAFDQKTNRAIMQMSIHDASITLNGRTPWFPLEVILSAWLDMVDIGKIQAVEETVEVNEKFDPWICRHWNQGMVQETVEAFSALVNSIEARMKDQGMRVTDADQPLLLDESLEAAHTPHGFARSFLSQARRPSFTYIAPGVSIPNQDSFAQQPFFSVEYEEQDEDVDEDELVIKPILLFASSSSVRLASEDEKNHPFSWPYNQLLSFPAGLYLTESERSAGHEFEDSARFVLPFGVGGHGFARTSDGLQIGDHQDGQDACCADRIADLYQPGWNPFIEMHEVRLVKILDSWKGMVERGDWTVGAEGIQDNIDAFKEADTEENWRKFIVPITW
;
A
#
# COMPACT_ATOMS: atom_id res chain seq x y z
N MET A 1 -37.74 3.37 18.98
CA MET A 1 -37.57 1.91 18.81
C MET A 1 -36.16 1.72 18.33
N THR A 2 -35.30 1.35 19.25
CA THR A 2 -33.86 1.19 19.08
C THR A 2 -33.59 -0.23 18.57
N SER A 3 -33.17 -0.36 17.32
CA SER A 3 -32.58 -1.58 16.78
C SER A 3 -31.09 -1.53 17.07
N ASN A 4 -30.65 -2.42 17.97
CA ASN A 4 -29.26 -2.77 18.19
C ASN A 4 -28.71 -3.44 16.91
N GLU A 5 -27.91 -2.72 16.15
CA GLU A 5 -26.90 -3.35 15.30
C GLU A 5 -25.72 -3.73 16.21
N SER A 6 -25.75 -4.98 16.67
CA SER A 6 -24.57 -5.62 17.22
C SER A 6 -23.68 -6.00 16.04
N ALA A 7 -22.78 -5.09 15.66
CA ALA A 7 -21.70 -5.40 14.74
C ALA A 7 -20.91 -6.60 15.28
N TYR A 8 -20.98 -7.71 14.57
CA TYR A 8 -20.04 -8.82 14.76
C TYR A 8 -18.67 -8.30 14.32
N GLN A 9 -17.84 -7.88 15.28
CA GLN A 9 -16.42 -7.70 15.01
C GLN A 9 -15.80 -9.10 14.96
N PRO A 10 -15.30 -9.57 13.81
CA PRO A 10 -14.58 -10.83 13.77
C PRO A 10 -13.39 -10.70 14.73
N THR A 11 -13.26 -11.62 15.68
CA THR A 11 -12.00 -11.79 16.39
C THR A 11 -10.92 -11.97 15.34
N LYS A 12 -9.99 -11.01 15.21
CA LYS A 12 -8.79 -11.14 14.37
C LYS A 12 -8.23 -12.55 14.59
N SER A 13 -8.30 -13.36 13.54
CA SER A 13 -8.03 -14.80 13.59
C SER A 13 -6.70 -15.07 14.31
N LEU A 14 -6.67 -16.10 15.16
CA LEU A 14 -5.44 -16.55 15.85
C LEU A 14 -4.31 -16.95 14.87
N TRP A 15 -4.62 -16.99 13.57
CA TRP A 15 -3.70 -17.29 12.50
C TRP A 15 -3.08 -16.04 11.86
N ARG A 16 -3.55 -14.82 12.12
CA ARG A 16 -2.98 -13.59 11.53
C ARG A 16 -1.54 -13.38 11.96
N VAL A 17 -0.66 -13.00 11.04
CA VAL A 17 0.71 -12.57 11.35
C VAL A 17 0.67 -11.18 11.96
N THR A 18 1.01 -11.07 13.24
CA THR A 18 1.10 -9.79 13.97
C THR A 18 2.40 -9.76 14.78
N PRO A 19 2.79 -8.60 15.35
CA PRO A 19 3.93 -8.56 16.28
C PRO A 19 3.81 -9.55 17.45
N GLU A 20 2.59 -9.80 17.94
CA GLU A 20 2.29 -10.74 19.03
C GLU A 20 2.20 -12.20 18.56
N ASN A 21 1.99 -12.41 17.26
CA ASN A 21 1.91 -13.73 16.63
C ASN A 21 2.77 -13.77 15.34
N PRO A 22 4.11 -13.69 15.47
CA PRO A 22 5.00 -13.56 14.33
C PRO A 22 5.04 -14.84 13.49
N VAL A 23 5.74 -14.77 12.35
CA VAL A 23 6.07 -15.93 11.52
C VAL A 23 6.73 -17.02 12.39
N ARG A 24 6.22 -18.25 12.31
CA ARG A 24 6.66 -19.37 13.17
C ARG A 24 7.86 -20.10 12.61
N TYR A 25 7.94 -20.17 11.28
CA TYR A 25 8.96 -20.91 10.56
C TYR A 25 9.61 -20.03 9.50
N HIS A 26 10.93 -20.07 9.39
CA HIS A 26 11.68 -19.28 8.39
C HIS A 26 12.22 -20.13 7.24
N ASP A 27 12.20 -21.45 7.39
CA ASP A 27 12.78 -22.45 6.49
C ASP A 27 11.74 -23.43 5.92
N ARG A 28 10.49 -23.37 6.39
CA ARG A 28 9.37 -24.19 5.92
C ARG A 28 8.09 -23.39 5.82
N LEU A 29 7.14 -23.88 5.03
CA LEU A 29 5.80 -23.31 4.92
C LEU A 29 4.97 -23.70 6.14
N ASP A 30 4.39 -22.72 6.86
CA ASP A 30 3.36 -22.98 7.88
C ASP A 30 2.03 -23.34 7.20
N TYR A 31 1.96 -24.53 6.61
CA TYR A 31 0.84 -24.93 5.75
C TYR A 31 -0.51 -24.91 6.48
N GLU A 32 -0.54 -25.15 7.79
CA GLU A 32 -1.77 -25.09 8.60
C GLU A 32 -2.25 -23.64 8.71
N ARG A 33 -1.33 -22.72 9.01
CA ARG A 33 -1.63 -21.29 9.09
C ARG A 33 -2.03 -20.72 7.74
N CYS A 34 -1.30 -21.06 6.67
CA CYS A 34 -1.64 -20.62 5.32
C CYS A 34 -3.02 -21.13 4.88
N ALA A 35 -3.35 -22.40 5.15
CA ALA A 35 -4.68 -22.94 4.85
C ALA A 35 -5.78 -22.22 5.65
N ALA A 36 -5.56 -21.97 6.94
CA ALA A 36 -6.53 -21.24 7.75
C ALA A 36 -6.77 -19.81 7.25
N LEU A 37 -5.71 -19.07 6.90
CA LEU A 37 -5.82 -17.71 6.36
C LEU A 37 -6.47 -17.69 4.97
N HIS A 38 -6.12 -18.65 4.11
CA HIS A 38 -6.75 -18.83 2.80
C HIS A 38 -8.25 -19.07 2.93
N ASN A 39 -8.65 -20.00 3.81
CA ASN A 39 -10.05 -20.35 3.98
C ASN A 39 -10.84 -19.21 4.63
N GLU A 40 -10.21 -18.41 5.49
CA GLU A 40 -10.81 -17.17 6.02
C GLU A 40 -11.12 -16.15 4.91
N LEU A 41 -10.22 -15.96 3.92
CA LEU A 41 -10.51 -15.12 2.74
C LEU A 41 -11.70 -15.65 1.95
N LEU A 42 -11.75 -16.96 1.72
CA LEU A 42 -12.88 -17.62 1.06
C LEU A 42 -14.20 -17.37 1.81
N GLU A 43 -14.23 -17.61 3.11
CA GLU A 43 -15.43 -17.42 3.94
C GLU A 43 -15.91 -15.95 3.93
N LEU A 44 -14.97 -14.99 4.02
CA LEU A 44 -15.28 -13.56 3.98
C LEU A 44 -15.82 -13.13 2.61
N GLY A 45 -15.23 -13.63 1.53
CA GLY A 45 -15.74 -13.37 0.18
C GLY A 45 -17.14 -13.94 -0.02
N TRP A 46 -17.35 -15.18 0.40
CA TRP A 46 -18.61 -15.89 0.24
C TRP A 46 -19.73 -15.18 1.01
N THR A 47 -19.50 -14.90 2.29
CA THR A 47 -20.49 -14.21 3.14
C THR A 47 -20.71 -12.76 2.71
N GLY A 48 -19.66 -12.05 2.31
CA GLY A 48 -19.76 -10.68 1.80
C GLY A 48 -20.50 -10.58 0.46
N SER A 49 -20.56 -11.67 -0.31
CA SER A 49 -21.40 -11.76 -1.52
C SER A 49 -22.89 -11.98 -1.24
N GLY A 50 -23.30 -11.99 0.04
CA GLY A 50 -24.67 -12.20 0.48
C GLY A 50 -25.07 -13.67 0.61
N ARG A 51 -24.13 -14.62 0.48
CA ARG A 51 -24.38 -16.06 0.56
C ARG A 51 -24.24 -16.58 2.00
N SER A 52 -24.95 -17.67 2.32
CA SER A 52 -24.79 -18.36 3.62
C SER A 52 -23.59 -19.30 3.60
N LEU A 53 -22.85 -19.38 4.71
CA LEU A 53 -21.80 -20.40 4.88
C LEU A 53 -22.37 -21.82 4.86
N ASP A 54 -23.64 -22.01 5.22
CA ASP A 54 -24.29 -23.32 5.15
C ASP A 54 -24.40 -23.84 3.70
N ASP A 55 -24.34 -22.94 2.71
CA ASP A 55 -24.39 -23.25 1.28
C ASP A 55 -22.98 -23.32 0.65
N LEU A 56 -21.91 -23.10 1.44
CA LEU A 56 -20.54 -23.15 0.96
C LEU A 56 -20.07 -24.61 0.85
N GLU A 57 -20.26 -25.20 -0.33
CA GLU A 57 -19.62 -26.46 -0.69
C GLU A 57 -18.19 -26.20 -1.19
N THR A 58 -17.23 -27.01 -0.74
CA THR A 58 -15.81 -26.85 -1.11
C THR A 58 -15.16 -28.19 -1.43
N ASP A 59 -14.13 -28.16 -2.28
CA ASP A 59 -13.14 -29.24 -2.44
C ASP A 59 -11.73 -28.68 -2.25
N THR A 60 -10.76 -29.57 -2.10
CA THR A 60 -9.33 -29.24 -2.13
C THR A 60 -8.76 -29.27 -3.54
N TRP A 61 -7.51 -28.84 -3.71
CA TRP A 61 -6.85 -28.82 -5.02
C TRP A 61 -6.77 -30.22 -5.64
N PHE A 62 -6.32 -31.22 -4.89
CA PHE A 62 -6.24 -32.59 -5.40
C PHE A 62 -7.62 -33.20 -5.74
N GLU A 63 -8.68 -32.81 -5.04
CA GLU A 63 -10.04 -33.29 -5.31
C GLU A 63 -10.60 -32.68 -6.61
N ILE A 64 -10.36 -31.39 -6.86
CA ILE A 64 -10.83 -30.70 -8.08
C ILE A 64 -10.14 -31.23 -9.33
N TRP A 65 -8.82 -31.39 -9.30
CA TRP A 65 -8.03 -31.74 -10.49
C TRP A 65 -7.69 -33.23 -10.60
N GLY A 66 -7.96 -34.02 -9.56
CA GLY A 66 -7.88 -35.49 -9.58
C GLY A 66 -6.52 -36.01 -10.08
N GLN A 67 -6.56 -36.86 -11.11
CA GLN A 67 -5.35 -37.51 -11.63
C GLN A 67 -4.33 -36.50 -12.18
N GLU A 68 -4.76 -35.37 -12.75
CA GLU A 68 -3.82 -34.36 -13.26
C GLU A 68 -2.99 -33.74 -12.13
N ALA A 69 -3.61 -33.53 -10.97
CA ALA A 69 -2.93 -33.08 -9.76
C ALA A 69 -1.98 -34.15 -9.20
N GLU A 70 -2.43 -35.41 -9.15
CA GLU A 70 -1.61 -36.53 -8.66
C GLU A 70 -0.39 -36.81 -9.54
N ASP A 71 -0.50 -36.65 -10.87
CA ASP A 71 0.62 -36.80 -11.80
C ASP A 71 1.74 -35.78 -11.55
N CYS A 72 1.39 -34.58 -11.07
CA CYS A 72 2.33 -33.52 -10.75
C CYS A 72 2.82 -33.56 -9.29
N ARG A 73 2.22 -34.38 -8.40
CA ARG A 73 2.55 -34.42 -6.96
C ARG A 73 4.04 -34.64 -6.68
N VAL A 74 4.73 -35.43 -7.51
CA VAL A 74 6.17 -35.73 -7.37
C VAL A 74 7.07 -34.51 -7.61
N LEU A 75 6.54 -33.45 -8.21
CA LEU A 75 7.25 -32.19 -8.49
C LEU A 75 7.01 -31.13 -7.41
N LEU A 76 6.13 -31.40 -6.45
CA LEU A 76 5.74 -30.48 -5.39
C LEU A 76 6.51 -30.77 -4.09
N SER A 77 6.79 -29.72 -3.32
CA SER A 77 7.36 -29.87 -1.97
C SER A 77 6.32 -30.46 -1.00
N ASN A 78 6.78 -31.19 0.01
CA ASN A 78 5.88 -31.84 0.97
C ASN A 78 4.99 -30.85 1.73
N ASP A 79 5.52 -29.68 2.11
CA ASP A 79 4.71 -28.68 2.80
C ASP A 79 3.68 -28.03 1.86
N LEU A 80 4.03 -27.82 0.58
CA LEU A 80 3.07 -27.31 -0.40
C LEU A 80 1.94 -28.31 -0.68
N ILE A 81 2.27 -29.60 -0.79
CA ILE A 81 1.26 -30.68 -0.85
C ILE A 81 0.33 -30.59 0.36
N ALA A 82 0.88 -30.49 1.57
CA ALA A 82 0.09 -30.43 2.79
C ALA A 82 -0.84 -29.20 2.84
N PHE A 83 -0.40 -28.07 2.28
CA PHE A 83 -1.23 -26.87 2.11
C PHE A 83 -2.36 -27.09 1.10
N LEU A 84 -2.05 -27.62 -0.10
CA LEU A 84 -3.03 -27.88 -1.16
C LEU A 84 -4.08 -28.94 -0.79
N GLU A 85 -3.76 -29.84 0.15
CA GLU A 85 -4.69 -30.82 0.75
C GLU A 85 -5.61 -30.20 1.83
N ARG A 86 -5.46 -28.92 2.17
CA ARG A 86 -6.21 -28.25 3.25
C ARG A 86 -6.90 -26.96 2.81
N ALA A 87 -6.30 -26.23 1.87
CA ALA A 87 -6.89 -25.04 1.31
C ALA A 87 -8.14 -25.42 0.51
N GLN A 88 -9.26 -24.77 0.84
CA GLN A 88 -10.57 -25.05 0.28
C GLN A 88 -10.84 -24.17 -0.94
N ILE A 89 -11.49 -24.71 -1.95
CA ILE A 89 -11.90 -24.02 -3.17
C ILE A 89 -13.42 -24.19 -3.30
N PRO A 90 -14.18 -23.12 -3.53
CA PRO A 90 -15.64 -23.22 -3.59
C PRO A 90 -16.10 -24.00 -4.82
N LYS A 91 -17.13 -24.84 -4.63
CA LYS A 91 -17.88 -25.49 -5.71
C LYS A 91 -19.01 -24.57 -6.14
N THR A 92 -18.75 -23.77 -7.16
CA THR A 92 -19.73 -22.84 -7.69
C THR A 92 -19.62 -22.79 -9.20
N ASP A 93 -20.77 -22.69 -9.86
CA ASP A 93 -20.84 -22.44 -11.30
C ASP A 93 -20.63 -20.95 -11.62
N ASP A 94 -20.73 -20.08 -10.61
CA ASP A 94 -20.48 -18.64 -10.71
C ASP A 94 -18.97 -18.33 -10.71
N GLU A 95 -18.59 -17.23 -11.35
CA GLU A 95 -17.23 -16.69 -11.22
C GLU A 95 -16.96 -16.31 -9.76
N TYR A 96 -15.83 -16.80 -9.24
CA TYR A 96 -15.44 -16.55 -7.86
C TYR A 96 -13.93 -16.37 -7.75
N SER A 97 -13.53 -15.18 -7.32
CA SER A 97 -12.16 -14.82 -7.02
C SER A 97 -11.87 -15.00 -5.53
N LEU A 98 -10.71 -15.58 -5.22
CA LEU A 98 -10.23 -15.70 -3.84
C LEU A 98 -10.00 -14.33 -3.19
N PHE A 99 -9.48 -13.38 -3.96
CA PHE A 99 -9.18 -12.02 -3.51
C PHE A 99 -9.18 -11.06 -4.71
N PHE A 100 -9.25 -9.74 -4.49
CA PHE A 100 -9.33 -8.76 -5.58
C PHE A 100 -8.25 -8.95 -6.66
N TYR A 101 -7.00 -9.16 -6.28
CA TYR A 101 -5.88 -9.34 -7.22
C TYR A 101 -5.75 -10.76 -7.80
N VAL A 102 -6.32 -11.79 -7.16
CA VAL A 102 -6.08 -13.19 -7.53
C VAL A 102 -7.37 -14.02 -7.61
N TYR A 103 -7.51 -14.74 -8.71
CA TYR A 103 -8.66 -15.61 -8.97
C TYR A 103 -8.69 -16.80 -8.02
N GLY A 104 -7.57 -17.51 -7.88
CA GLY A 104 -7.49 -18.74 -7.08
C GLY A 104 -6.34 -19.61 -7.53
N PHE A 105 -6.28 -20.85 -7.05
CA PHE A 105 -5.18 -21.75 -7.37
C PHE A 105 -5.01 -21.99 -8.88
N ALA A 106 -3.75 -21.99 -9.32
CA ALA A 106 -3.44 -22.41 -10.67
C ALA A 106 -3.75 -23.91 -10.86
N PRO A 107 -4.36 -24.30 -11.99
CA PRO A 107 -4.54 -25.72 -12.31
C PRO A 107 -3.17 -26.38 -12.58
N PRO A 108 -3.05 -27.71 -12.45
CA PRO A 108 -1.78 -28.43 -12.59
C PRO A 108 -1.00 -28.07 -13.87
N LYS A 109 -1.71 -27.89 -14.99
CA LYS A 109 -1.13 -27.55 -16.29
C LYS A 109 -0.49 -26.16 -16.35
N ARG A 110 -0.93 -25.22 -15.49
CA ARG A 110 -0.48 -23.82 -15.50
C ARG A 110 0.53 -23.48 -14.42
N LEU A 111 0.78 -24.37 -13.46
CA LEU A 111 1.70 -24.14 -12.34
C LEU A 111 3.09 -23.65 -12.81
N TRP A 112 3.60 -24.15 -13.94
CA TRP A 112 4.95 -23.85 -14.42
C TRP A 112 4.99 -23.12 -15.77
N ASP A 113 3.88 -22.65 -16.32
CA ASP A 113 3.83 -22.01 -17.66
C ASP A 113 4.85 -20.88 -17.79
N THR A 114 4.98 -20.07 -16.73
CA THR A 114 5.86 -18.90 -16.67
C THR A 114 7.32 -19.25 -16.44
N PHE A 115 7.59 -20.32 -15.70
CA PHE A 115 8.93 -20.60 -15.16
C PHE A 115 9.67 -21.71 -15.90
N HIS A 116 8.97 -22.66 -16.55
CA HIS A 116 9.60 -23.86 -17.11
C HIS A 116 10.61 -23.59 -18.24
N TRP A 117 10.51 -22.44 -18.91
CA TRP A 117 11.43 -22.02 -19.97
C TRP A 117 12.55 -21.09 -19.46
N ARG A 118 12.41 -20.57 -18.24
CA ARG A 118 13.41 -19.69 -17.61
C ARG A 118 14.51 -20.47 -16.88
N PHE A 119 14.20 -21.69 -16.44
CA PHE A 119 15.09 -22.49 -15.61
C PHE A 119 15.28 -23.89 -16.18
N ASP A 120 16.54 -24.32 -16.22
CA ASP A 120 16.92 -25.70 -16.53
C ASP A 120 16.91 -26.59 -15.27
N GLU A 121 17.02 -27.91 -15.46
CA GLU A 121 17.24 -28.85 -14.35
C GLU A 121 18.51 -28.48 -13.55
N PRO A 122 18.47 -28.50 -12.20
CA PRO A 122 17.40 -29.04 -11.35
C PRO A 122 16.35 -28.00 -10.89
N GLU A 123 16.44 -26.75 -11.34
CA GLU A 123 15.62 -25.64 -10.84
C GLU A 123 14.32 -25.45 -11.64
N LYS A 124 14.14 -26.24 -12.72
CA LYS A 124 13.00 -26.20 -13.64
C LYS A 124 11.62 -26.18 -12.96
N TYR A 125 11.47 -26.91 -11.86
CA TYR A 125 10.20 -27.02 -11.13
C TYR A 125 10.18 -26.23 -9.81
N ARG A 126 11.23 -25.47 -9.50
CA ARG A 126 11.35 -24.76 -8.21
C ARG A 126 10.34 -23.63 -8.06
N TYR A 127 10.17 -22.81 -9.09
CA TYR A 127 9.25 -21.68 -9.06
C TYR A 127 7.96 -22.06 -9.78
N LEU A 128 6.84 -21.69 -9.19
CA LEU A 128 5.52 -21.94 -9.75
C LEU A 128 4.58 -20.77 -9.50
N THR A 129 3.55 -20.65 -10.33
CA THR A 129 2.42 -19.76 -10.12
C THR A 129 1.43 -20.47 -9.21
N LEU A 130 1.35 -20.05 -7.95
CA LEU A 130 0.49 -20.70 -6.94
C LEU A 130 -0.97 -20.24 -7.09
N LEU A 131 -1.19 -18.93 -7.17
CA LEU A 131 -2.50 -18.31 -7.37
C LEU A 131 -2.47 -17.50 -8.68
N LEU A 132 -3.47 -17.65 -9.53
CA LEU A 132 -3.61 -16.90 -10.78
C LEU A 132 -4.11 -15.47 -10.51
N ALA A 133 -3.60 -14.50 -11.26
CA ALA A 133 -4.08 -13.12 -11.19
C ALA A 133 -5.47 -12.93 -11.82
N ASN A 134 -6.18 -11.90 -11.33
CA ASN A 134 -7.42 -11.38 -11.90
C ASN A 134 -7.21 -10.27 -12.94
N LEU A 135 -6.23 -9.38 -12.69
CA LEU A 135 -6.07 -8.12 -13.42
C LEU A 135 -5.31 -8.26 -14.76
N GLY A 136 -5.94 -7.82 -15.86
CA GLY A 136 -5.23 -7.16 -16.96
C GLY A 136 -4.89 -7.95 -18.24
N PRO A 137 -4.69 -7.23 -19.38
CA PRO A 137 -4.74 -7.75 -20.76
C PRO A 137 -3.47 -8.46 -21.28
N SER A 138 -2.41 -8.59 -20.49
CA SER A 138 -1.07 -9.00 -20.97
C SER A 138 -0.54 -10.35 -20.46
N HIS A 139 -1.32 -11.14 -19.72
CA HIS A 139 -0.92 -12.39 -19.04
C HIS A 139 -0.13 -12.16 -17.73
N PRO A 140 -0.78 -11.63 -16.69
CA PRO A 140 -0.19 -11.64 -15.34
C PRO A 140 0.00 -13.08 -14.82
N ASP A 141 1.02 -13.29 -14.00
CA ASP A 141 1.26 -14.59 -13.35
C ASP A 141 0.36 -14.75 -12.12
N GLY A 142 0.26 -13.71 -11.28
CA GLY A 142 -0.45 -13.73 -10.00
C GLY A 142 0.52 -13.86 -8.83
N LEU A 143 0.36 -14.88 -8.00
CA LEU A 143 1.23 -15.13 -6.86
C LEU A 143 2.23 -16.23 -7.19
N ALA A 144 3.48 -15.86 -7.42
CA ALA A 144 4.58 -16.79 -7.60
C ALA A 144 5.04 -17.38 -6.26
N PHE A 145 5.48 -18.64 -6.26
CA PHE A 145 5.96 -19.36 -5.08
C PHE A 145 7.27 -20.08 -5.38
N ASP A 146 8.25 -19.93 -4.49
CA ASP A 146 9.53 -20.63 -4.49
C ASP A 146 9.47 -21.83 -3.54
N GLN A 147 9.40 -23.03 -4.11
CA GLN A 147 9.31 -24.28 -3.35
C GLN A 147 10.54 -24.57 -2.48
N LYS A 148 11.69 -23.97 -2.78
CA LYS A 148 12.93 -24.19 -2.03
C LYS A 148 13.02 -23.31 -0.79
N THR A 149 12.54 -22.07 -0.89
CA THR A 149 12.59 -21.10 0.21
C THR A 149 11.26 -20.96 0.94
N ASN A 150 10.19 -21.58 0.43
CA ASN A 150 8.82 -21.51 0.96
C ASN A 150 8.30 -20.08 1.06
N ARG A 151 8.61 -19.27 0.05
CA ARG A 151 8.24 -17.85 -0.04
C ARG A 151 7.48 -17.57 -1.31
N ALA A 152 6.72 -16.49 -1.28
CA ALA A 152 5.90 -16.00 -2.36
C ALA A 152 6.15 -14.52 -2.66
N ILE A 153 5.71 -14.11 -3.84
CA ILE A 153 5.70 -12.71 -4.29
C ILE A 153 4.62 -12.52 -5.35
N MET A 154 3.97 -11.37 -5.35
CA MET A 154 3.05 -11.00 -6.42
C MET A 154 3.79 -10.59 -7.70
N GLN A 155 3.22 -10.96 -8.84
CA GLN A 155 3.65 -10.69 -10.21
C GLN A 155 2.39 -10.40 -11.06
N MET A 156 2.00 -9.13 -11.12
CA MET A 156 0.79 -8.64 -11.78
C MET A 156 1.04 -8.10 -13.20
N SER A 157 2.30 -8.00 -13.62
CA SER A 157 2.69 -7.63 -14.97
C SER A 157 3.72 -8.59 -15.56
N ILE A 158 3.74 -8.69 -16.90
CA ILE A 158 4.69 -9.51 -17.66
C ILE A 158 6.16 -9.15 -17.41
N HIS A 159 6.41 -7.95 -16.91
CA HIS A 159 7.74 -7.42 -16.62
C HIS A 159 8.23 -7.77 -15.20
N ASP A 160 7.36 -8.28 -14.34
CA ASP A 160 7.66 -8.46 -12.92
C ASP A 160 8.65 -9.58 -12.67
N ALA A 161 8.60 -10.61 -13.49
CA ALA A 161 9.47 -11.76 -13.33
C ALA A 161 10.96 -11.42 -13.55
N SER A 162 11.32 -10.38 -14.33
CA SER A 162 12.72 -9.93 -14.40
C SER A 162 13.19 -9.20 -13.14
N ILE A 163 12.26 -8.53 -12.43
CA ILE A 163 12.56 -7.82 -11.18
C ILE A 163 12.62 -8.83 -10.03
N THR A 164 11.58 -9.64 -9.88
CA THR A 164 11.42 -10.54 -8.74
C THR A 164 12.37 -11.75 -8.75
N LEU A 165 12.90 -12.16 -9.91
CA LEU A 165 13.83 -13.29 -10.03
C LEU A 165 15.32 -12.87 -10.10
N ASN A 166 15.63 -11.58 -9.96
CA ASN A 166 17.02 -11.10 -10.02
C ASN A 166 17.83 -11.40 -8.73
N GLY A 167 17.19 -11.93 -7.68
CA GLY A 167 17.82 -12.27 -6.40
C GLY A 167 18.00 -11.09 -5.43
N ARG A 168 17.52 -9.89 -5.78
CA ARG A 168 17.59 -8.66 -4.98
C ARG A 168 16.25 -8.32 -4.35
N THR A 169 15.14 -8.57 -5.05
CA THR A 169 13.79 -8.32 -4.54
C THR A 169 13.42 -9.35 -3.47
N PRO A 170 12.98 -8.94 -2.27
CA PRO A 170 12.63 -9.87 -1.21
C PRO A 170 11.31 -10.60 -1.50
N TRP A 171 11.33 -11.91 -1.29
CA TRP A 171 10.13 -12.75 -1.25
C TRP A 171 9.70 -12.98 0.20
N PHE A 172 8.40 -13.16 0.44
CA PHE A 172 7.82 -13.19 1.78
C PHE A 172 7.17 -14.55 2.09
N PRO A 173 7.11 -15.00 3.35
CA PRO A 173 6.32 -16.17 3.70
C PRO A 173 4.86 -16.00 3.28
N LEU A 174 4.22 -17.07 2.79
CA LEU A 174 2.87 -17.02 2.24
C LEU A 174 1.85 -16.52 3.29
N GLU A 175 2.00 -16.90 4.55
CA GLU A 175 1.14 -16.44 5.64
C GLU A 175 1.21 -14.93 5.89
N VAL A 176 2.32 -14.28 5.52
CA VAL A 176 2.46 -12.81 5.62
C VAL A 176 1.60 -12.15 4.54
N ILE A 177 1.65 -12.66 3.31
CA ILE A 177 0.87 -12.14 2.18
C ILE A 177 -0.63 -12.32 2.43
N LEU A 178 -1.04 -13.53 2.84
CA LEU A 178 -2.45 -13.82 3.16
C LEU A 178 -2.95 -12.97 4.34
N SER A 179 -2.11 -12.73 5.35
CA SER A 179 -2.46 -11.84 6.47
C SER A 179 -2.63 -10.39 5.98
N ALA A 180 -1.75 -9.91 5.10
CA ALA A 180 -1.85 -8.56 4.55
C ALA A 180 -3.14 -8.37 3.73
N TRP A 181 -3.51 -9.34 2.89
CA TRP A 181 -4.77 -9.30 2.15
C TRP A 181 -5.99 -9.27 3.07
N LEU A 182 -5.98 -10.07 4.14
CA LEU A 182 -7.06 -10.01 5.10
C LEU A 182 -7.07 -8.70 5.89
N ASP A 183 -5.91 -8.07 6.17
CA ASP A 183 -5.87 -6.74 6.78
C ASP A 183 -6.50 -5.68 5.86
N MET A 184 -6.37 -5.83 4.53
CA MET A 184 -7.09 -5.00 3.55
C MET A 184 -8.61 -5.22 3.60
N VAL A 185 -9.05 -6.45 3.85
CA VAL A 185 -10.48 -6.76 4.04
C VAL A 185 -10.99 -6.16 5.35
N ASP A 186 -10.24 -6.29 6.44
CA ASP A 186 -10.62 -5.80 7.76
C ASP A 186 -10.81 -4.27 7.79
N ILE A 187 -9.95 -3.51 7.11
CA ILE A 187 -10.09 -2.05 6.99
C ILE A 187 -11.12 -1.64 5.92
N GLY A 188 -11.64 -2.59 5.14
CA GLY A 188 -12.58 -2.34 4.04
C GLY A 188 -11.95 -1.71 2.80
N LYS A 189 -10.63 -1.83 2.62
CA LYS A 189 -9.95 -1.44 1.38
C LYS A 189 -10.37 -2.38 0.26
N ILE A 190 -10.35 -3.68 0.53
CA ILE A 190 -10.98 -4.69 -0.33
C ILE A 190 -12.29 -5.11 0.33
N GLN A 191 -13.37 -5.07 -0.42
CA GLN A 191 -14.70 -5.36 0.10
C GLN A 191 -15.39 -6.39 -0.77
N ALA A 192 -15.89 -7.46 -0.16
CA ALA A 192 -16.82 -8.37 -0.83
C ALA A 192 -18.21 -7.72 -0.89
N VAL A 193 -18.86 -7.83 -2.05
CA VAL A 193 -20.15 -7.23 -2.34
C VAL A 193 -21.05 -8.23 -3.06
N GLU A 194 -22.35 -7.98 -2.99
CA GLU A 194 -23.34 -8.75 -3.75
C GLU A 194 -23.11 -8.64 -5.26
N GLU A 195 -23.53 -9.67 -6.00
CA GLU A 195 -23.40 -9.74 -7.47
C GLU A 195 -24.03 -8.50 -8.15
N THR A 196 -25.14 -7.99 -7.60
CA THR A 196 -25.90 -6.85 -8.14
C THR A 196 -25.20 -5.50 -8.02
N VAL A 197 -24.06 -5.41 -7.31
CA VAL A 197 -23.30 -4.16 -7.21
C VAL A 197 -22.51 -3.95 -8.50
N GLU A 198 -22.89 -2.93 -9.25
CA GLU A 198 -22.21 -2.50 -10.47
C GLU A 198 -21.17 -1.40 -10.14
N VAL A 199 -19.91 -1.67 -10.44
CA VAL A 199 -18.78 -0.73 -10.36
C VAL A 199 -17.87 -0.95 -11.56
N ASN A 200 -16.97 0.00 -11.84
CA ASN A 200 -16.08 -0.05 -13.01
C ASN A 200 -15.15 -1.28 -13.00
N GLU A 201 -14.56 -1.61 -11.85
CA GLU A 201 -13.69 -2.76 -11.69
C GLU A 201 -14.14 -3.62 -10.51
N LYS A 202 -14.49 -4.87 -10.83
CA LYS A 202 -15.00 -5.86 -9.89
C LYS A 202 -14.49 -7.23 -10.30
N PHE A 203 -14.01 -7.99 -9.33
CA PHE A 203 -13.66 -9.39 -9.49
C PHE A 203 -14.46 -10.19 -8.49
N ASP A 204 -15.63 -10.66 -8.91
CA ASP A 204 -16.64 -11.19 -8.00
C ASP A 204 -16.04 -12.15 -6.97
N PRO A 205 -16.31 -11.94 -5.66
CA PRO A 205 -17.21 -10.92 -5.09
C PRO A 205 -16.54 -9.58 -4.73
N TRP A 206 -15.28 -9.35 -5.08
CA TRP A 206 -14.45 -8.28 -4.52
C TRP A 206 -14.45 -7.00 -5.35
N ILE A 207 -14.47 -5.87 -4.64
CA ILE A 207 -14.16 -4.54 -5.17
C ILE A 207 -13.00 -3.92 -4.38
N CYS A 208 -12.24 -3.03 -5.03
CA CYS A 208 -11.23 -2.19 -4.40
C CYS A 208 -11.82 -0.79 -4.17
N ARG A 209 -11.88 -0.34 -2.91
CA ARG A 209 -12.36 1.01 -2.56
C ARG A 209 -11.21 2.00 -2.71
N HIS A 210 -11.42 3.12 -3.38
CA HIS A 210 -10.41 4.20 -3.47
C HIS A 210 -10.04 4.75 -2.09
N TRP A 211 -11.04 4.84 -1.21
CA TRP A 211 -10.91 5.17 0.21
C TRP A 211 -12.18 4.73 0.98
N ASN A 212 -12.11 4.76 2.30
CA ASN A 212 -13.27 4.62 3.18
C ASN A 212 -13.06 5.36 4.51
N GLN A 213 -14.12 5.46 5.32
CA GLN A 213 -14.07 6.16 6.62
C GLN A 213 -13.14 5.49 7.64
N GLY A 214 -12.93 4.17 7.56
CA GLY A 214 -11.96 3.45 8.41
C GLY A 214 -10.51 3.90 8.13
N MET A 215 -10.13 4.02 6.86
CA MET A 215 -8.82 4.53 6.44
C MET A 215 -8.61 5.99 6.87
N VAL A 216 -9.66 6.82 6.76
CA VAL A 216 -9.63 8.21 7.24
C VAL A 216 -9.42 8.25 8.75
N GLN A 217 -10.17 7.46 9.50
CA GLN A 217 -10.09 7.40 10.95
C GLN A 217 -8.70 6.92 11.42
N GLU A 218 -8.16 5.86 10.81
CA GLU A 218 -6.80 5.37 11.08
C GLU A 218 -5.75 6.49 10.89
N THR A 219 -5.90 7.27 9.82
CA THR A 219 -4.99 8.38 9.51
C THR A 219 -5.16 9.57 10.46
N VAL A 220 -6.39 9.91 10.83
CA VAL A 220 -6.71 10.95 11.83
C VAL A 220 -6.13 10.57 13.20
N GLU A 221 -6.17 9.30 13.57
CA GLU A 221 -5.60 8.78 14.81
C GLU A 221 -4.07 8.86 14.81
N ALA A 222 -3.42 8.44 13.72
CA ALA A 222 -1.96 8.55 13.57
C ALA A 222 -1.49 10.02 13.60
N PHE A 223 -2.20 10.90 12.88
CA PHE A 223 -1.95 12.34 12.92
C PHE A 223 -2.10 12.89 14.34
N SER A 224 -3.21 12.57 15.01
CA SER A 224 -3.45 13.01 16.39
C SER A 224 -2.38 12.51 17.36
N ALA A 225 -1.89 11.28 17.19
CA ALA A 225 -0.83 10.70 17.98
C ALA A 225 0.53 11.41 17.77
N LEU A 226 0.87 11.77 16.53
CA LEU A 226 2.03 12.60 16.23
C LEU A 226 1.92 13.97 16.91
N VAL A 227 0.78 14.66 16.76
CA VAL A 227 0.55 15.98 17.38
C VAL A 227 0.66 15.90 18.90
N ASN A 228 0.04 14.88 19.52
CA ASN A 228 0.14 14.64 20.96
C ASN A 228 1.59 14.47 21.42
N SER A 229 2.42 13.77 20.64
CA SER A 229 3.83 13.54 20.95
C SER A 229 4.65 14.83 20.92
N ILE A 230 4.38 15.71 19.96
CA ILE A 230 5.03 17.03 19.87
C ILE A 230 4.56 17.93 21.02
N GLU A 231 3.25 18.06 21.24
CA GLU A 231 2.68 18.89 22.30
C GLU A 231 3.09 18.42 23.70
N ALA A 232 3.23 17.11 23.93
CA ALA A 232 3.75 16.57 25.19
C ALA A 232 5.17 17.09 25.46
N ARG A 233 6.06 17.02 24.47
CA ARG A 233 7.43 17.56 24.58
C ARG A 233 7.45 19.07 24.76
N MET A 234 6.54 19.80 24.11
CA MET A 234 6.39 21.25 24.33
C MET A 234 5.99 21.54 25.79
N LYS A 235 5.03 20.80 26.35
CA LYS A 235 4.59 20.93 27.75
C LYS A 235 5.73 20.61 28.73
N ASP A 236 6.52 19.56 28.46
CA ASP A 236 7.67 19.18 29.28
C ASP A 236 8.74 20.30 29.35
N GLN A 237 8.84 21.11 28.30
CA GLN A 237 9.72 22.28 28.24
C GLN A 237 9.08 23.57 28.79
N GLY A 238 7.89 23.48 29.39
CA GLY A 238 7.17 24.62 29.97
C GLY A 238 6.53 25.54 28.95
N MET A 239 6.37 25.10 27.69
CA MET A 239 5.71 25.88 26.65
C MET A 239 4.20 25.79 26.78
N ARG A 240 3.50 26.84 26.33
CA ARG A 240 2.04 26.88 26.36
C ARG A 240 1.49 26.10 25.16
N VAL A 241 0.74 25.04 25.44
CA VAL A 241 -0.09 24.33 24.47
C VAL A 241 -1.54 24.72 24.71
N THR A 242 -2.25 25.04 23.65
CA THR A 242 -3.69 25.35 23.69
C THR A 242 -4.45 24.25 22.99
N ASP A 243 -5.44 23.67 23.66
CA ASP A 243 -6.36 22.75 23.02
C ASP A 243 -7.28 23.56 22.10
N ALA A 244 -7.07 23.44 20.79
CA ALA A 244 -7.97 23.97 19.78
C ALA A 244 -8.93 22.86 19.35
N ASP A 245 -10.22 23.01 19.68
CA ASP A 245 -11.28 22.10 19.24
C ASP A 245 -11.77 22.48 17.83
N GLN A 246 -10.82 22.66 16.92
CA GLN A 246 -11.08 23.01 15.53
C GLN A 246 -10.43 21.98 14.62
N PRO A 247 -11.06 21.68 13.47
CA PRO A 247 -10.43 20.84 12.47
C PRO A 247 -9.23 21.56 11.84
N LEU A 248 -8.37 20.79 11.19
CA LEU A 248 -7.17 21.27 10.54
C LEU A 248 -7.51 22.35 9.51
N LEU A 249 -8.56 22.08 8.72
CA LEU A 249 -9.21 23.03 7.83
C LEU A 249 -10.73 22.92 7.97
N LEU A 250 -11.41 24.07 7.83
CA LEU A 250 -12.88 24.11 7.81
C LEU A 250 -13.40 23.67 6.44
N ASP A 251 -14.61 23.13 6.40
CA ASP A 251 -15.26 22.70 5.15
C ASP A 251 -15.34 23.85 4.13
N GLU A 252 -15.61 25.07 4.57
CA GLU A 252 -15.68 26.24 3.67
C GLU A 252 -14.31 26.56 3.05
N SER A 253 -13.22 26.24 3.74
CA SER A 253 -11.85 26.41 3.21
C SER A 253 -11.51 25.36 2.17
N LEU A 254 -11.96 24.12 2.39
CA LEU A 254 -11.77 23.00 1.45
C LEU A 254 -12.60 23.22 0.18
N GLU A 255 -13.82 23.76 0.31
CA GLU A 255 -14.66 24.17 -0.82
C GLU A 255 -14.05 25.33 -1.60
N ALA A 256 -13.56 26.36 -0.92
CA ALA A 256 -12.90 27.49 -1.57
C ALA A 256 -11.61 27.08 -2.31
N ALA A 257 -10.95 26.00 -1.86
CA ALA A 257 -9.79 25.41 -2.52
C ALA A 257 -10.17 24.40 -3.62
N HIS A 258 -11.46 24.21 -3.92
CA HIS A 258 -11.96 23.22 -4.86
C HIS A 258 -11.47 21.79 -4.58
N THR A 259 -11.33 21.43 -3.29
CA THR A 259 -10.88 20.09 -2.92
C THR A 259 -12.00 19.07 -3.16
N PRO A 260 -11.76 18.03 -3.98
CA PRO A 260 -12.78 17.02 -4.27
C PRO A 260 -13.26 16.30 -3.01
N HIS A 261 -14.50 15.82 -3.02
CA HIS A 261 -14.96 14.90 -1.97
C HIS A 261 -14.13 13.61 -2.05
N GLY A 262 -13.58 13.14 -0.93
CA GLY A 262 -12.65 12.01 -0.94
C GLY A 262 -11.90 11.86 0.38
N PHE A 263 -10.83 11.07 0.35
CA PHE A 263 -9.95 10.85 1.49
C PHE A 263 -9.36 12.16 2.02
N ALA A 264 -8.79 12.99 1.13
CA ALA A 264 -8.12 14.23 1.50
C ALA A 264 -9.05 15.20 2.25
N ARG A 265 -10.23 15.48 1.69
CA ARG A 265 -11.24 16.36 2.30
C ARG A 265 -11.69 15.81 3.65
N SER A 266 -11.98 14.51 3.72
CA SER A 266 -12.44 13.85 4.95
C SER A 266 -11.38 13.86 6.04
N PHE A 267 -10.11 13.62 5.71
CA PHE A 267 -9.00 13.70 6.65
C PHE A 267 -8.80 15.13 7.18
N LEU A 268 -8.75 16.13 6.29
CA LEU A 268 -8.49 17.52 6.65
C LEU A 268 -9.60 18.15 7.52
N SER A 269 -10.85 17.76 7.32
CA SER A 269 -11.99 18.23 8.12
C SER A 269 -12.18 17.50 9.45
N GLN A 270 -11.53 16.34 9.64
CA GLN A 270 -11.64 15.54 10.87
C GLN A 270 -10.36 15.59 11.73
N ALA A 271 -9.19 15.78 11.12
CA ALA A 271 -7.94 15.94 11.83
C ALA A 271 -7.97 17.20 12.70
N ARG A 272 -7.55 17.09 13.97
CA ARG A 272 -7.53 18.25 14.88
C ARG A 272 -6.47 19.26 14.48
N ARG A 273 -6.69 20.55 14.73
CA ARG A 273 -5.67 21.58 14.52
C ARG A 273 -4.64 21.60 15.68
N PRO A 274 -3.34 21.46 15.40
CA PRO A 274 -2.29 21.55 16.43
C PRO A 274 -2.10 22.97 16.97
N SER A 275 -1.48 23.08 18.15
CA SER A 275 -1.11 24.39 18.73
C SER A 275 0.22 24.96 18.20
N PHE A 276 0.76 24.41 17.12
CA PHE A 276 2.08 24.71 16.58
C PHE A 276 2.05 24.79 15.05
N THR A 277 3.15 25.23 14.43
CA THR A 277 3.25 25.48 12.99
C THR A 277 3.94 24.33 12.25
N TYR A 278 5.04 23.79 12.79
CA TYR A 278 5.89 22.82 12.11
C TYR A 278 5.64 21.40 12.64
N ILE A 279 5.15 20.52 11.75
CA ILE A 279 4.81 19.12 12.05
C ILE A 279 6.00 18.18 11.86
N ALA A 280 6.95 18.57 10.99
CA ALA A 280 8.19 17.87 10.71
C ALA A 280 9.29 18.89 10.35
N PRO A 281 10.58 18.50 10.26
CA PRO A 281 11.67 19.43 10.00
C PRO A 281 11.46 20.28 8.74
N GLY A 282 11.31 21.59 8.91
CA GLY A 282 11.04 22.53 7.82
C GLY A 282 9.73 22.33 7.06
N VAL A 283 8.75 21.61 7.63
CA VAL A 283 7.45 21.30 7.02
C VAL A 283 6.31 21.78 7.92
N SER A 284 5.46 22.65 7.39
CA SER A 284 4.41 23.35 8.13
C SER A 284 3.01 22.83 7.85
N ILE A 285 2.16 22.96 8.86
CA ILE A 285 0.72 22.68 8.81
C ILE A 285 0.01 23.75 7.98
N PRO A 286 -0.95 23.37 7.11
CA PRO A 286 -1.68 24.32 6.30
C PRO A 286 -2.59 25.21 7.14
N ASN A 287 -2.77 26.43 6.66
CA ASN A 287 -3.90 27.28 6.99
C ASN A 287 -4.74 27.52 5.73
N GLN A 288 -5.88 28.22 5.89
CA GLN A 288 -6.80 28.51 4.79
C GLN A 288 -6.10 29.16 3.58
N ASP A 289 -5.27 30.18 3.81
CA ASP A 289 -4.61 30.93 2.73
C ASP A 289 -3.56 30.08 2.01
N SER A 290 -2.76 29.31 2.76
CA SER A 290 -1.74 28.43 2.16
C SER A 290 -2.36 27.26 1.42
N PHE A 291 -3.46 26.70 1.93
CA PHE A 291 -4.08 25.52 1.34
C PHE A 291 -4.86 25.85 0.06
N ALA A 292 -5.40 27.07 -0.05
CA ALA A 292 -6.04 27.54 -1.28
C ALA A 292 -5.08 27.63 -2.49
N GLN A 293 -3.76 27.58 -2.26
CA GLN A 293 -2.73 27.67 -3.30
C GLN A 293 -2.23 26.28 -3.71
N GLN A 294 -3.14 25.41 -4.16
CA GLN A 294 -2.77 24.08 -4.63
C GLN A 294 -2.00 24.15 -5.96
N PRO A 295 -0.75 23.62 -6.04
CA PRO A 295 0.14 23.86 -7.17
C PRO A 295 -0.32 23.21 -8.48
N PHE A 296 -1.00 22.06 -8.41
CA PHE A 296 -1.37 21.27 -9.60
C PHE A 296 -2.80 21.50 -10.06
N PHE A 297 -3.59 22.32 -9.36
CA PHE A 297 -5.02 22.47 -9.66
C PHE A 297 -5.28 23.22 -10.97
N SER A 298 -4.32 24.05 -11.41
CA SER A 298 -4.37 24.73 -12.70
C SER A 298 -3.86 23.90 -13.89
N VAL A 299 -3.39 22.66 -13.67
CA VAL A 299 -2.96 21.78 -14.78
C VAL A 299 -4.21 21.21 -15.45
N GLU A 300 -4.30 21.39 -16.77
CA GLU A 300 -5.39 20.92 -17.63
C GLU A 300 -5.04 19.55 -18.23
N TYR A 301 -6.03 18.68 -18.42
CA TYR A 301 -5.90 17.43 -19.17
C TYR A 301 -6.28 17.71 -20.64
N GLU A 302 -5.41 17.37 -21.60
CA GLU A 302 -5.68 17.66 -23.04
C GLU A 302 -6.60 16.60 -23.70
N GLU A 303 -6.72 15.40 -23.12
CA GLU A 303 -7.55 14.30 -23.64
C GLU A 303 -8.87 14.22 -22.87
N GLN A 304 -9.87 15.02 -23.26
CA GLN A 304 -11.17 15.08 -22.57
C GLN A 304 -12.30 14.67 -23.52
N ASP A 305 -13.02 13.60 -23.18
CA ASP A 305 -14.35 13.33 -23.71
C ASP A 305 -15.36 14.24 -22.97
N GLU A 306 -16.09 15.07 -23.71
CA GLU A 306 -16.97 16.16 -23.20
C GLU A 306 -18.14 15.71 -22.28
N ASP A 307 -18.29 14.40 -22.01
CA ASP A 307 -19.49 13.79 -21.40
C ASP A 307 -19.30 13.26 -19.96
N VAL A 308 -18.16 13.49 -19.31
CA VAL A 308 -17.87 12.94 -17.97
C VAL A 308 -17.73 14.06 -16.93
N ASP A 309 -18.39 13.93 -15.76
CA ASP A 309 -18.25 14.88 -14.64
C ASP A 309 -16.85 14.75 -14.00
N GLU A 310 -15.89 15.51 -14.52
CA GLU A 310 -14.44 15.40 -14.25
C GLU A 310 -14.05 15.65 -12.78
N ASP A 311 -14.78 16.55 -12.11
CA ASP A 311 -14.49 16.99 -10.73
C ASP A 311 -14.65 15.86 -9.69
N GLU A 312 -15.28 14.74 -10.06
CA GLU A 312 -15.44 13.57 -9.20
C GLU A 312 -14.54 12.39 -9.55
N LEU A 313 -13.95 12.29 -10.75
CA LEU A 313 -13.22 11.09 -11.17
C LEU A 313 -11.70 11.22 -11.06
N VAL A 314 -11.14 12.40 -11.34
CA VAL A 314 -9.68 12.60 -11.31
C VAL A 314 -9.30 13.46 -10.12
N ILE A 315 -8.57 12.87 -9.18
CA ILE A 315 -7.99 13.56 -8.04
C ILE A 315 -6.60 14.03 -8.43
N LYS A 316 -6.40 15.35 -8.42
CA LYS A 316 -5.09 15.98 -8.67
C LYS A 316 -4.18 15.83 -7.45
N PRO A 317 -2.84 15.91 -7.56
CA PRO A 317 -1.96 15.91 -6.40
C PRO A 317 -2.27 17.05 -5.43
N ILE A 318 -2.41 16.75 -4.14
CA ILE A 318 -2.78 17.70 -3.09
C ILE A 318 -1.61 17.91 -2.15
N LEU A 319 -1.12 19.14 -2.04
CA LEU A 319 -0.12 19.52 -1.06
C LEU A 319 -0.76 19.60 0.33
N LEU A 320 -0.46 18.62 1.19
CA LEU A 320 -0.95 18.59 2.57
C LEU A 320 -0.10 19.46 3.48
N PHE A 321 1.22 19.23 3.51
CA PHE A 321 2.14 19.95 4.39
C PHE A 321 3.29 20.53 3.59
N ALA A 322 3.37 21.86 3.54
CA ALA A 322 4.33 22.59 2.72
C ALA A 322 5.65 22.84 3.46
N SER A 323 6.76 22.77 2.73
CA SER A 323 8.01 23.42 3.12
C SER A 323 8.07 24.83 2.55
N SER A 324 8.87 25.69 3.17
CA SER A 324 9.22 27.00 2.61
C SER A 324 10.14 26.90 1.39
N SER A 325 10.76 25.74 1.17
CA SER A 325 11.61 25.47 0.01
C SER A 325 10.77 25.00 -1.18
N SER A 326 11.29 25.22 -2.39
CA SER A 326 10.67 24.76 -3.64
C SER A 326 11.61 23.83 -4.38
N VAL A 327 11.02 22.89 -5.11
CA VAL A 327 11.71 22.07 -6.11
C VAL A 327 11.75 22.85 -7.43
N ARG A 328 12.86 22.71 -8.16
CA ARG A 328 13.00 23.19 -9.53
C ARG A 328 13.68 22.13 -10.37
N LEU A 329 12.94 21.57 -11.32
CA LEU A 329 13.39 20.53 -12.23
C LEU A 329 13.86 21.14 -13.55
N ALA A 330 14.73 20.42 -14.25
CA ALA A 330 15.30 20.91 -15.51
C ALA A 330 14.40 20.63 -16.71
N SER A 331 13.61 19.54 -16.66
CA SER A 331 12.73 19.09 -17.74
C SER A 331 11.63 18.17 -17.22
N GLU A 332 10.57 17.99 -18.01
CA GLU A 332 9.41 17.14 -17.69
C GLU A 332 9.78 15.64 -17.67
N ASP A 333 10.75 15.25 -18.50
CA ASP A 333 11.30 13.88 -18.60
C ASP A 333 12.36 13.56 -17.53
N GLU A 334 12.54 14.43 -16.53
CA GLU A 334 13.50 14.15 -15.48
C GLU A 334 13.04 12.89 -14.73
N LYS A 335 13.87 11.84 -14.67
CA LYS A 335 13.55 10.58 -13.96
C LYS A 335 13.14 10.80 -12.50
N ASN A 336 13.39 11.99 -11.96
CA ASN A 336 13.07 12.45 -10.61
C ASN A 336 11.74 13.22 -10.51
N HIS A 337 10.98 13.41 -11.60
CA HIS A 337 9.69 14.07 -11.50
C HIS A 337 8.76 13.23 -10.62
N PRO A 338 8.24 13.79 -9.51
CA PRO A 338 7.53 13.02 -8.50
C PRO A 338 6.03 12.87 -8.80
N PHE A 339 5.57 13.23 -9.99
CA PHE A 339 4.17 13.12 -10.43
C PHE A 339 4.13 12.71 -11.89
N SER A 340 3.16 11.88 -12.27
CA SER A 340 3.02 11.40 -13.64
C SER A 340 2.45 12.50 -14.56
N TRP A 341 2.40 12.22 -15.87
CA TRP A 341 1.70 13.09 -16.80
C TRP A 341 0.20 13.19 -16.41
N PRO A 342 -0.43 14.38 -16.50
CA PRO A 342 0.09 15.64 -17.04
C PRO A 342 0.80 16.53 -16.02
N TYR A 343 0.85 16.13 -14.75
CA TYR A 343 1.42 16.94 -13.68
C TYR A 343 2.94 17.12 -13.80
N ASN A 344 3.62 16.25 -14.56
CA ASN A 344 5.03 16.38 -14.89
C ASN A 344 5.41 17.61 -15.72
N GLN A 345 4.43 18.33 -16.25
CA GLN A 345 4.62 19.62 -16.95
C GLN A 345 5.02 20.75 -15.98
N LEU A 346 4.69 20.64 -14.69
CA LEU A 346 5.01 21.68 -13.71
C LEU A 346 6.42 21.48 -13.14
N LEU A 347 7.40 22.21 -13.66
CA LEU A 347 8.81 22.07 -13.26
C LEU A 347 9.20 22.80 -11.96
N SER A 348 8.28 23.58 -11.37
CA SER A 348 8.55 24.34 -10.15
C SER A 348 7.34 24.33 -9.22
N PHE A 349 7.50 23.74 -8.05
CA PHE A 349 6.45 23.58 -7.05
C PHE A 349 7.06 23.52 -5.63
N PRO A 350 6.27 23.73 -4.56
CA PRO A 350 6.75 23.60 -3.20
C PRO A 350 7.33 22.19 -2.91
N ALA A 351 8.35 22.11 -2.06
CA ALA A 351 8.69 20.85 -1.41
C ALA A 351 7.67 20.59 -0.28
N GLY A 352 7.45 19.34 0.11
CA GLY A 352 6.47 19.01 1.13
C GLY A 352 5.89 17.60 1.01
N LEU A 353 4.87 17.34 1.83
CA LEU A 353 4.12 16.09 1.80
C LEU A 353 2.87 16.25 0.94
N TYR A 354 2.74 15.40 -0.06
CA TYR A 354 1.63 15.37 -1.01
C TYR A 354 0.81 14.09 -0.86
N LEU A 355 -0.50 14.19 -1.06
CA LEU A 355 -1.27 13.06 -1.57
C LEU A 355 -1.13 13.04 -3.10
N THR A 356 -1.02 11.86 -3.67
CA THR A 356 -0.79 11.71 -5.12
C THR A 356 -2.06 11.76 -5.91
N GLU A 357 -1.88 11.89 -7.22
CA GLU A 357 -2.94 11.75 -8.21
C GLU A 357 -3.65 10.39 -8.09
N SER A 358 -4.94 10.37 -8.45
CA SER A 358 -5.75 9.16 -8.47
C SER A 358 -6.87 9.28 -9.51
N GLU A 359 -7.09 8.23 -10.29
CA GLU A 359 -8.16 8.15 -11.29
C GLU A 359 -9.23 7.11 -10.93
N ARG A 360 -10.35 7.54 -10.36
CA ARG A 360 -11.40 6.62 -9.85
C ARG A 360 -11.99 5.70 -10.94
N SER A 361 -11.87 6.06 -12.21
CA SER A 361 -12.24 5.19 -13.35
C SER A 361 -11.33 3.97 -13.50
N ALA A 362 -10.07 4.03 -13.06
CA ALA A 362 -9.08 2.97 -13.25
C ALA A 362 -9.27 1.74 -12.34
N GLY A 363 -10.15 1.82 -11.34
CA GLY A 363 -10.64 0.65 -10.60
C GLY A 363 -9.77 0.11 -9.45
N HIS A 364 -8.47 0.39 -9.44
CA HIS A 364 -7.51 -0.06 -8.42
C HIS A 364 -6.69 1.08 -7.80
N GLU A 365 -7.33 2.23 -7.59
CA GLU A 365 -6.68 3.44 -7.11
C GLU A 365 -6.66 3.64 -5.58
N PHE A 366 -5.84 4.58 -5.11
CA PHE A 366 -5.56 4.82 -3.70
C PHE A 366 -5.42 6.30 -3.35
N GLU A 367 -6.46 6.87 -2.73
CA GLU A 367 -6.45 8.29 -2.38
C GLU A 367 -5.62 8.62 -1.12
N ASP A 368 -5.15 7.60 -0.38
CA ASP A 368 -4.25 7.75 0.78
C ASP A 368 -2.77 7.56 0.44
N SER A 369 -2.44 7.34 -0.84
CA SER A 369 -1.08 7.34 -1.37
C SER A 369 -0.41 8.70 -1.17
N ALA A 370 0.83 8.68 -0.71
CA ALA A 370 1.58 9.89 -0.39
C ALA A 370 3.00 9.88 -0.95
N ARG A 371 3.47 11.08 -1.31
CA ARG A 371 4.87 11.34 -1.68
C ARG A 371 5.44 12.45 -0.82
N PHE A 372 6.58 12.19 -0.19
CA PHE A 372 7.33 13.22 0.53
C PHE A 372 8.43 13.80 -0.36
N VAL A 373 8.13 14.95 -0.94
CA VAL A 373 9.00 15.64 -1.90
C VAL A 373 9.98 16.56 -1.17
N LEU A 374 11.27 16.28 -1.31
CA LEU A 374 12.38 17.04 -0.76
C LEU A 374 12.93 18.05 -1.79
N PRO A 375 13.46 19.20 -1.35
CA PRO A 375 14.08 20.19 -2.22
C PRO A 375 15.50 19.79 -2.69
N PHE A 376 15.94 18.59 -2.35
CA PHE A 376 17.24 18.00 -2.69
C PHE A 376 17.08 16.49 -2.84
N GLY A 377 18.02 15.87 -3.54
CA GLY A 377 18.07 14.42 -3.68
C GLY A 377 18.55 13.71 -2.41
N VAL A 378 18.00 12.53 -2.18
CA VAL A 378 18.40 11.55 -1.17
C VAL A 378 18.64 10.22 -1.88
N GLY A 379 19.72 9.52 -1.53
CA GLY A 379 20.06 8.21 -2.08
C GLY A 379 21.44 8.15 -2.75
N GLY A 380 22.02 9.28 -3.15
CA GLY A 380 23.32 9.34 -3.82
C GLY A 380 24.51 8.78 -3.02
N HIS A 381 24.42 8.69 -1.69
CA HIS A 381 25.44 8.04 -0.85
C HIS A 381 25.24 6.54 -0.66
N GLY A 382 24.11 5.98 -1.12
CA GLY A 382 23.86 4.54 -1.12
C GLY A 382 23.49 3.96 0.25
N PHE A 383 23.00 4.76 1.21
CA PHE A 383 22.51 4.29 2.51
C PHE A 383 20.99 4.34 2.64
N ALA A 384 20.32 5.29 1.98
CA ALA A 384 18.88 5.38 1.98
C ALA A 384 18.25 4.13 1.33
N ARG A 385 17.13 3.67 1.90
CA ARG A 385 16.42 2.47 1.45
C ARG A 385 14.92 2.69 1.33
N THR A 386 14.30 2.04 0.35
CA THR A 386 12.87 1.77 0.29
C THR A 386 12.49 0.65 1.26
N SER A 387 11.20 0.43 1.48
CA SER A 387 10.70 -0.53 2.49
C SER A 387 11.01 -1.99 2.15
N ASP A 388 11.15 -2.32 0.87
CA ASP A 388 11.65 -3.59 0.35
C ASP A 388 13.16 -3.80 0.60
N GLY A 389 13.86 -2.80 1.15
CA GLY A 389 15.28 -2.85 1.48
C GLY A 389 16.23 -2.59 0.31
N LEU A 390 15.72 -2.19 -0.86
CA LEU A 390 16.55 -1.74 -1.99
C LEU A 390 17.06 -0.31 -1.78
N GLN A 391 18.16 0.04 -2.46
CA GLN A 391 18.71 1.40 -2.41
C GLN A 391 17.77 2.37 -3.13
N ILE A 392 17.61 3.57 -2.57
CA ILE A 392 16.91 4.63 -3.29
C ILE A 392 17.65 4.94 -4.61
N GLY A 393 16.88 5.01 -5.69
CA GLY A 393 17.41 5.19 -7.05
C GLY A 393 17.94 3.92 -7.72
N ASP A 394 17.70 2.75 -7.14
CA ASP A 394 18.00 1.47 -7.77
C ASP A 394 17.12 1.21 -9.00
N HIS A 395 17.72 0.69 -10.07
CA HIS A 395 17.01 0.16 -11.22
C HIS A 395 16.63 -1.29 -10.92
N GLN A 396 15.38 -1.51 -10.50
CA GLN A 396 14.88 -2.81 -10.05
C GLN A 396 15.04 -3.93 -11.10
N ASP A 397 15.04 -3.61 -12.39
CA ASP A 397 15.26 -4.53 -13.51
C ASP A 397 16.74 -4.73 -13.86
N GLY A 398 17.64 -3.93 -13.29
CA GLY A 398 19.09 -4.01 -13.48
C GLY A 398 19.73 -5.24 -12.83
N GLN A 399 20.94 -5.60 -13.31
CA GLN A 399 21.74 -6.67 -12.72
C GLN A 399 22.56 -6.20 -11.51
N ASP A 400 22.97 -4.92 -11.52
CA ASP A 400 23.81 -4.33 -10.51
C ASP A 400 23.00 -3.36 -9.65
N ALA A 401 23.22 -3.42 -8.32
CA ALA A 401 22.67 -2.43 -7.43
C ALA A 401 23.24 -1.05 -7.77
N CYS A 402 22.36 -0.08 -7.93
CA CYS A 402 22.74 1.31 -8.14
C CYS A 402 21.97 2.21 -7.19
N CYS A 403 22.56 3.33 -6.84
CA CYS A 403 21.89 4.36 -6.06
C CYS A 403 21.94 5.66 -6.82
N ALA A 404 20.90 6.47 -6.66
CA ALA A 404 20.81 7.79 -7.26
C ALA A 404 20.08 8.73 -6.33
N ASP A 405 20.37 10.02 -6.48
CA ASP A 405 19.64 11.06 -5.78
C ASP A 405 18.20 11.14 -6.31
N ARG A 406 17.25 10.91 -5.41
CA ARG A 406 15.82 10.99 -5.67
C ARG A 406 15.17 11.97 -4.71
N ILE A 407 14.20 12.74 -5.20
CA ILE A 407 13.55 13.79 -4.42
C ILE A 407 12.27 13.33 -3.73
N ALA A 408 11.69 12.19 -4.12
CA ALA A 408 10.38 11.73 -3.60
C ALA A 408 10.32 10.26 -3.16
N ASP A 409 11.44 9.53 -3.25
CA ASP A 409 11.51 8.10 -2.95
C ASP A 409 11.65 7.81 -1.44
N LEU A 410 11.90 8.83 -0.61
CA LEU A 410 12.00 8.65 0.84
C LEU A 410 10.64 8.16 1.40
N TYR A 411 10.69 7.10 2.20
CA TYR A 411 9.54 6.34 2.72
C TYR A 411 8.79 5.47 1.70
N GLN A 412 9.14 5.48 0.41
CA GLN A 412 8.43 4.66 -0.57
C GLN A 412 8.64 3.16 -0.32
N PRO A 413 7.64 2.31 -0.65
CA PRO A 413 7.71 0.89 -0.38
C PRO A 413 8.75 0.17 -1.25
N GLY A 414 9.06 0.70 -2.44
CA GLY A 414 9.79 -0.04 -3.47
C GLY A 414 8.86 -1.10 -4.07
N TRP A 415 9.34 -2.32 -4.25
CA TRP A 415 8.50 -3.44 -4.67
C TRP A 415 7.56 -3.88 -3.54
N ASN A 416 6.25 -3.74 -3.75
CA ASN A 416 5.26 -4.21 -2.79
C ASN A 416 4.78 -5.64 -3.14
N PRO A 417 5.03 -6.64 -2.28
CA PRO A 417 4.64 -8.03 -2.54
C PRO A 417 3.16 -8.31 -2.27
N PHE A 418 2.43 -7.35 -1.69
CA PHE A 418 1.05 -7.54 -1.22
C PHE A 418 0.01 -6.92 -2.14
N ILE A 419 0.43 -5.98 -2.98
CA ILE A 419 -0.46 -5.11 -3.75
C ILE A 419 0.24 -4.56 -4.99
N GLU A 420 -0.53 -4.27 -6.03
CA GLU A 420 -0.04 -3.68 -7.27
C GLU A 420 0.01 -2.15 -7.21
N MET A 421 1.14 -1.57 -7.63
CA MET A 421 1.32 -0.13 -7.88
C MET A 421 0.87 0.82 -6.76
N HIS A 422 1.00 0.40 -5.50
CA HIS A 422 0.65 1.25 -4.36
C HIS A 422 1.84 1.97 -3.75
N GLU A 423 1.72 3.29 -3.61
CA GLU A 423 2.72 4.12 -2.95
C GLU A 423 2.61 4.07 -1.43
N VAL A 424 3.52 4.71 -0.69
CA VAL A 424 3.39 4.70 0.76
C VAL A 424 2.09 5.38 1.23
N ARG A 425 1.33 4.68 2.07
CA ARG A 425 0.15 5.24 2.74
C ARG A 425 0.54 6.39 3.68
N LEU A 426 -0.22 7.49 3.69
CA LEU A 426 0.02 8.66 4.54
C LEU A 426 0.24 8.29 6.01
N VAL A 427 -0.56 7.36 6.55
CA VAL A 427 -0.46 6.87 7.93
C VAL A 427 0.97 6.41 8.29
N LYS A 428 1.69 5.76 7.37
CA LYS A 428 3.04 5.23 7.63
C LYS A 428 4.08 6.33 7.76
N ILE A 429 3.95 7.41 6.99
CA ILE A 429 4.82 8.58 7.12
C ILE A 429 4.56 9.26 8.47
N LEU A 430 3.30 9.43 8.87
CA LEU A 430 2.93 10.04 10.15
C LEU A 430 3.45 9.23 11.35
N ASP A 431 3.34 7.90 11.32
CA ASP A 431 3.89 7.01 12.34
C ASP A 431 5.42 7.08 12.43
N SER A 432 6.09 7.17 11.28
CA SER A 432 7.55 7.35 11.22
C SER A 432 7.97 8.66 11.87
N TRP A 433 7.30 9.76 11.52
CA TRP A 433 7.54 11.08 12.09
C TRP A 433 7.28 11.10 13.60
N LYS A 434 6.21 10.43 14.05
CA LYS A 434 5.93 10.26 15.48
C LYS A 434 7.09 9.56 16.18
N GLY A 435 7.61 8.48 15.59
CA GLY A 435 8.77 7.78 16.11
C GLY A 435 10.02 8.67 16.24
N MET A 436 10.28 9.56 15.27
CA MET A 436 11.38 10.53 15.34
C MET A 436 11.21 11.49 16.53
N VAL A 437 9.99 11.96 16.77
CA VAL A 437 9.67 12.81 17.93
C VAL A 437 9.83 12.05 19.23
N GLU A 438 9.23 10.85 19.36
CA GLU A 438 9.26 10.07 20.60
C GLU A 438 10.69 9.70 21.02
N ARG A 439 11.54 9.31 20.07
CA ARG A 439 12.97 9.02 20.31
C ARG A 439 13.81 10.26 20.60
N GLY A 440 13.31 11.45 20.24
CA GLY A 440 14.02 12.71 20.37
C GLY A 440 15.08 12.91 19.31
N ASP A 441 14.89 12.28 18.14
CA ASP A 441 15.69 12.54 16.95
C ASP A 441 15.44 13.96 16.42
N TRP A 442 14.25 14.52 16.67
CA TRP A 442 13.89 15.90 16.31
C TRP A 442 13.77 16.81 17.54
N THR A 443 14.24 18.04 17.37
CA THR A 443 14.20 19.13 18.35
C THR A 443 12.82 19.77 18.35
N VAL A 444 12.13 19.72 19.50
CA VAL A 444 10.82 20.34 19.69
C VAL A 444 11.00 21.71 20.38
N GLY A 445 10.38 22.74 19.81
CA GLY A 445 10.39 24.12 20.28
C GLY A 445 9.00 24.77 20.30
N ALA A 446 8.97 26.10 20.44
CA ALA A 446 7.73 26.86 20.63
C ALA A 446 6.75 26.79 19.43
N GLU A 447 7.27 26.55 18.23
CA GLU A 447 6.47 26.46 16.99
C GLU A 447 6.36 25.03 16.47
N GLY A 448 6.66 24.02 17.29
CA GLY A 448 6.68 22.60 16.89
C GLY A 448 8.10 22.12 16.63
N ILE A 449 8.34 21.39 15.54
CA ILE A 449 9.68 20.91 15.18
C ILE A 449 10.56 22.09 14.73
N GLN A 450 11.75 22.24 15.33
CA GLN A 450 12.68 23.33 15.04
C GLN A 450 13.73 23.02 13.98
N ASP A 451 13.99 21.74 13.74
CA ASP A 451 14.95 21.31 12.74
C ASP A 451 14.48 21.79 11.35
N ASN A 452 15.44 22.09 10.48
CA ASN A 452 15.13 22.47 9.11
C ASN A 452 14.99 21.22 8.23
N ILE A 453 14.54 21.42 6.99
CA ILE A 453 14.33 20.31 6.06
C ILE A 453 15.62 19.53 5.74
N ASP A 454 16.81 20.09 6.00
CA ASP A 454 18.09 19.37 5.82
C ASP A 454 18.25 18.19 6.79
N ALA A 455 17.47 18.12 7.88
CA ALA A 455 17.46 16.96 8.79
C ALA A 455 17.16 15.64 8.04
N PHE A 456 16.42 15.69 6.93
CA PHE A 456 16.14 14.52 6.11
C PHE A 456 17.34 14.01 5.31
N LYS A 457 18.45 14.77 5.21
CA LYS A 457 19.71 14.27 4.62
C LYS A 457 20.30 13.11 5.44
N GLU A 458 19.96 13.01 6.73
CA GLU A 458 20.37 11.90 7.58
C GLU A 458 19.84 10.54 7.10
N ALA A 459 18.77 10.53 6.29
CA ALA A 459 18.23 9.33 5.68
C ALA A 459 19.25 8.60 4.78
N ASP A 460 20.26 9.30 4.28
CA ASP A 460 21.32 8.75 3.44
C ASP A 460 22.68 8.75 4.14
N THR A 461 22.67 8.41 5.43
CA THR A 461 23.88 8.22 6.24
C THR A 461 23.93 6.82 6.84
N GLU A 462 25.12 6.24 6.98
CA GLU A 462 25.32 4.90 7.53
C GLU A 462 24.69 4.71 8.92
N GLU A 463 24.72 5.77 9.72
CA GLU A 463 24.30 5.79 11.12
C GLU A 463 22.79 5.90 11.28
N ASN A 464 22.11 6.67 10.43
CA ASN A 464 20.72 7.09 10.66
C ASN A 464 19.68 6.55 9.68
N TRP A 465 20.07 6.03 8.51
CA TRP A 465 19.12 5.64 7.44
C TRP A 465 17.95 4.77 7.92
N ARG A 466 18.20 3.85 8.87
CA ARG A 466 17.19 2.93 9.42
C ARG A 466 16.02 3.64 10.11
N LYS A 467 16.24 4.87 10.60
CA LYS A 467 15.18 5.67 11.23
C LYS A 467 14.13 6.16 10.23
N PHE A 468 14.47 6.18 8.94
CA PHE A 468 13.65 6.73 7.87
C PHE A 468 13.01 5.65 6.98
N ILE A 469 13.05 4.38 7.40
CA ILE A 469 12.34 3.30 6.72
C ILE A 469 10.97 3.14 7.37
N VAL A 470 9.92 3.04 6.56
CA VAL A 470 8.60 2.59 7.04
C VAL A 470 8.49 1.07 6.88
N PRO A 471 7.79 0.37 7.79
CA PRO A 471 7.49 -1.04 7.59
C PRO A 471 6.70 -1.25 6.29
N ILE A 472 7.08 -2.28 5.53
CA ILE A 472 6.31 -2.68 4.36
C ILE A 472 4.92 -3.17 4.79
N THR A 473 3.89 -2.61 4.17
CA THR A 473 2.49 -3.04 4.31
C THR A 473 1.87 -3.09 2.93
N TRP A 474 0.63 -3.59 2.85
CA TRP A 474 -0.20 -3.31 1.69
C TRP A 474 -0.49 -1.81 1.57
#